data_AF-A0A4U3FDS5-F1
#
_entry.id   AF-A0A4U3FDS5-F1
#
_cell.length_a   1.000
_cell.length_b   1.000
_cell.length_c   1.000
_cell.angle_alpha   90.00
_cell.angle_beta   90.00
_cell.angle_gamma   90.00
#
_symmetry.space_group_name_H-M   'P 1'
#
loop_
_entity.id
_entity.type
_entity.pdbx_description
1 polymer ?
#
loop_
_entity_poly.entity_id
_entity_poly.type
_entity_poly.pdbx_seq_one_letter_code
_entity_poly.pdbx_strand_id
1 'polypeptide(L)' 'MSPLDTVRSHIEQELQDKKINLTQFEKISGINRGVLSATLNSNPPRSISINQLDRMAAALDRPEGWLYEQYVYRNVLI' A
#
# COMPACT_ATOMS: atom_id res chain seq x y z
N MET A 1 -12.06 0.48 15.07
CA MET A 1 -10.78 0.24 14.39
C MET A 1 -10.32 -1.15 14.70
N SER A 2 -10.41 -2.01 13.70
CA SER A 2 -9.88 -3.37 13.73
C SER A 2 -8.36 -3.31 13.51
N PRO A 3 -7.55 -4.26 14.00
CA PRO A 3 -6.13 -4.40 13.63
C PRO A 3 -5.87 -4.47 12.10
N LEU A 4 -6.93 -4.61 11.30
CA LEU A 4 -6.95 -4.67 9.84
C LEU A 4 -7.01 -3.28 9.14
N ASP A 5 -7.20 -2.17 9.86
CA ASP A 5 -7.40 -0.85 9.23
C ASP A 5 -6.08 -0.10 8.96
N THR A 6 -5.09 -0.77 8.35
CA THR A 6 -3.82 -0.12 7.95
C THR A 6 -3.69 -0.04 6.44
N VAL A 7 -2.95 0.97 5.94
CA VAL A 7 -2.59 1.10 4.52
C VAL A 7 -2.13 -0.25 3.93
N ARG A 8 -1.29 -0.96 4.66
CA ARG A 8 -0.72 -2.25 4.26
C ARG A 8 -1.79 -3.33 4.11
N SER A 9 -2.66 -3.46 5.11
CA SER A 9 -3.74 -4.44 5.11
C SER A 9 -4.72 -4.24 3.96
N HIS A 10 -5.08 -2.98 3.65
CA HIS A 10 -5.92 -2.68 2.48
C HIS A 10 -5.25 -3.08 1.16
N ILE A 11 -3.96 -2.79 1.00
CA ILE A 11 -3.21 -3.17 -0.20
C ILE A 11 -3.07 -4.70 -0.29
N GLU A 12 -2.73 -5.37 0.82
CA GLU A 12 -2.61 -6.83 0.89
C GLU A 12 -3.94 -7.53 0.51
N GLN A 13 -5.08 -6.99 0.97
CA GLN A 13 -6.39 -7.50 0.62
C GLN A 13 -6.68 -7.34 -0.88
N GLU A 14 -6.45 -6.17 -1.46
CA GLU A 14 -6.65 -5.97 -2.91
C GLU A 14 -5.78 -6.90 -3.77
N LEU A 15 -4.52 -7.11 -3.37
CA LEU A 15 -3.62 -8.01 -4.07
C LEU A 15 -4.11 -9.46 -4.02
N GLN A 16 -4.65 -9.89 -2.87
CA GLN A 16 -5.26 -11.21 -2.72
C GLN A 16 -6.53 -11.35 -3.56
N ASP A 17 -7.44 -10.38 -3.49
CA ASP A 17 -8.72 -10.39 -4.21
C ASP A 17 -8.52 -10.39 -5.72
N LYS A 18 -7.57 -9.60 -6.23
CA LYS A 18 -7.21 -9.54 -7.66
C LYS A 18 -6.26 -10.66 -8.09
N LYS A 19 -5.76 -11.50 -7.16
CA LYS A 19 -4.76 -12.56 -7.40
C LYS A 19 -3.49 -12.05 -8.07
N ILE A 20 -3.02 -10.86 -7.66
CA ILE A 20 -1.84 -10.20 -8.20
C ILE A 20 -0.68 -10.38 -7.22
N ASN A 21 0.44 -10.91 -7.69
CA ASN A 21 1.66 -11.02 -6.88
C ASN A 21 2.52 -9.74 -6.95
N LEU A 22 3.53 -9.64 -6.08
CA LEU A 22 4.36 -8.43 -5.97
C LEU A 22 5.12 -8.07 -7.26
N THR A 23 5.50 -9.07 -8.07
CA THR A 23 6.17 -8.85 -9.36
C THR A 23 5.20 -8.29 -10.41
N GLN A 24 3.95 -8.75 -10.42
CA GLN A 24 2.91 -8.15 -11.27
C GLN A 24 2.59 -6.74 -10.77
N PHE A 25 2.50 -6.55 -9.45
CA PHE A 25 2.21 -5.26 -8.85
C PHE A 25 3.28 -4.20 -9.13
N GLU A 26 4.55 -4.58 -9.14
CA GLU A 26 5.66 -3.74 -9.62
C GLU A 26 5.42 -3.23 -11.05
N LYS A 27 4.99 -4.10 -11.96
CA LYS A 27 4.77 -3.73 -13.37
C LYS A 27 3.63 -2.72 -13.53
N ILE A 28 2.52 -2.89 -12.80
CA ILE A 28 1.33 -2.04 -12.94
C ILE A 28 1.40 -0.76 -12.12
N SER A 29 2.09 -0.75 -10.97
CA SER A 29 2.33 0.48 -10.18
C SER A 29 3.56 1.26 -10.65
N GLY A 30 4.48 0.59 -11.37
CA GLY A 30 5.83 1.05 -11.69
C GLY A 30 6.74 1.22 -10.45
N ILE A 31 6.31 0.77 -9.27
CA ILE A 31 7.10 0.86 -8.04
C ILE A 31 7.99 -0.37 -7.97
N ASN A 32 9.30 -0.16 -7.88
CA ASN A 32 10.26 -1.25 -7.82
C ASN A 32 9.96 -2.25 -6.70
N ARG A 33 10.09 -3.55 -6.97
CA ARG A 33 9.76 -4.64 -6.05
C ARG A 33 10.44 -4.54 -4.70
N GLY A 34 11.68 -4.06 -4.66
CA GLY A 34 12.41 -3.85 -3.40
C GLY A 34 11.73 -2.82 -2.49
N VAL A 35 11.19 -1.74 -3.07
CA VAL A 35 10.44 -0.71 -2.34
C VAL A 35 9.10 -1.26 -1.90
N LEU A 36 8.38 -1.97 -2.78
CA LEU A 36 7.12 -2.63 -2.44
C LEU A 36 7.30 -3.62 -1.27
N SER A 37 8.33 -4.46 -1.32
CA SER A 37 8.62 -5.43 -0.26
C SER A 37 9.01 -4.75 1.07
N ALA A 38 9.86 -3.72 1.02
CA ALA A 38 10.23 -2.95 2.21
C ALA A 38 9.03 -2.24 2.85
N THR A 39 8.02 -1.92 2.05
CA THR A 39 6.81 -1.22 2.47
C THR A 39 5.74 -2.17 3.01
N LEU A 40 5.50 -3.28 2.30
CA LEU A 40 4.37 -4.18 2.55
C LEU A 40 4.74 -5.39 3.40
N ASN A 41 5.99 -5.85 3.35
CA ASN A 41 6.38 -7.14 3.94
C ASN A 41 7.41 -7.03 5.07
N SER A 42 8.06 -5.87 5.26
CA SER A 42 9.09 -5.69 6.29
C SER A 42 8.51 -5.33 7.66
N ASN A 43 9.28 -5.66 8.71
CA ASN A 43 8.97 -5.31 10.09
C ASN A 43 10.21 -4.65 10.74
N PRO A 44 10.21 -3.33 11.03
CA PRO A 44 9.11 -2.39 10.79
C PRO A 44 8.92 -2.07 9.29
N PRO A 45 7.72 -1.66 8.85
CA PRO A 45 7.49 -1.26 7.47
C PRO A 45 8.15 0.08 7.17
N ARG A 46 8.81 0.18 6.02
CA ARG A 46 9.36 1.45 5.51
C ARG A 46 8.24 2.49 5.36
N SER A 47 8.58 3.77 5.52
CA SER A 47 7.65 4.87 5.24
C SER A 47 7.19 4.86 3.79
N ILE A 48 5.95 5.29 3.58
CA ILE A 48 5.30 5.39 2.27
C ILE A 48 5.16 6.88 1.96
N SER A 49 5.45 7.31 0.74
CA SER A 49 5.13 8.67 0.30
C SER A 49 3.70 8.76 -0.26
N ILE A 50 3.11 9.96 -0.26
CA ILE A 50 1.79 10.19 -0.90
C ILE A 50 1.81 9.73 -2.37
N ASN A 51 2.85 10.09 -3.13
CA ASN A 51 3.00 9.64 -4.51
C ASN A 51 3.02 8.11 -4.66
N GLN A 52 3.63 7.38 -3.71
CA GLN A 52 3.59 5.92 -3.72
C GLN A 52 2.19 5.38 -3.43
N LEU A 53 1.43 6.01 -2.52
CA LEU A 53 0.03 5.66 -2.27
C LEU A 53 -0.81 5.84 -3.53
N ASP A 54 -0.69 6.98 -4.21
CA ASP A 54 -1.50 7.28 -5.40
C ASP A 54 -1.19 6.31 -6.54
N ARG A 55 0.09 5.94 -6.71
CA ARG A 55 0.52 4.95 -7.70
C ARG A 55 0.00 3.55 -7.38
N MET A 56 -0.01 3.16 -6.11
CA MET A 56 -0.60 1.90 -5.67
C MET A 56 -2.12 1.91 -5.86
N ALA A 57 -2.79 3.02 -5.55
CA ALA A 57 -4.23 3.17 -5.75
C ALA A 57 -4.60 3.07 -7.23
N ALA A 58 -3.92 3.81 -8.11
CA ALA A 58 -4.13 3.75 -9.55
C ALA A 58 -3.93 2.33 -10.10
N ALA A 59 -2.88 1.63 -9.65
CA ALA A 59 -2.63 0.24 -10.04
C ALA A 59 -3.69 -0.76 -9.57
N LEU A 60 -4.50 -0.40 -8.57
CA LEU A 60 -5.58 -1.23 -8.01
C LEU A 60 -6.97 -0.75 -8.46
N ASP A 61 -7.04 0.18 -9.42
CA ASP A 61 -8.29 0.79 -9.89
C ASP A 61 -9.05 1.52 -8.77
N ARG A 62 -8.31 2.15 -7.86
CA ARG A 62 -8.83 2.94 -6.74
C ARG A 62 -8.57 4.43 -6.98
N PRO A 63 -9.46 5.32 -6.49
CA PRO A 63 -9.28 6.77 -6.67
C PRO A 63 -8.05 7.28 -5.90
N GLU A 64 -7.49 8.40 -6.36
CA GLU A 64 -6.53 9.20 -5.58
C GLU A 64 -7.11 9.51 -4.20
N GLY A 65 -6.28 9.48 -3.16
CA GLY A 65 -6.73 9.72 -1.79
C GLY A 65 -7.35 8.52 -1.08
N TRP A 66 -7.53 7.37 -1.75
CA TRP A 66 -8.19 6.17 -1.18
C TRP A 66 -7.64 5.74 0.20
N LEU A 67 -6.34 5.92 0.45
CA LEU A 67 -5.67 5.48 1.67
C LEU A 67 -5.16 6.63 2.57
N TYR A 68 -5.59 7.87 2.33
CA TYR A 68 -5.05 9.03 3.07
C TYR A 68 -5.45 9.01 4.54
N GLU A 69 -6.66 8.55 4.86
CA GLU A 69 -7.11 8.44 6.25
C GLU A 69 -6.23 7.46 7.04
N GLN A 70 -6.01 6.26 6.50
CA GLN A 70 -5.16 5.24 7.11
C GLN A 70 -3.69 5.69 7.17
N TYR A 71 -3.25 6.47 6.19
CA TYR A 71 -1.90 7.03 6.15
C TYR A 71 -1.69 8.09 7.24
N VAL A 72 -2.64 9.02 7.43
CA VAL A 72 -2.57 10.06 8.45
C VAL A 72 -2.67 9.45 9.85
N TYR A 73 -3.57 8.49 10.06
CA TYR A 73 -3.73 7.84 11.37
C TYR A 73 -2.44 7.16 11.87
N ARG A 74 -1.64 6.57 10.96
CA ARG A 74 -0.33 5.98 11.29
C ARG A 74 0.70 7.02 11.75
N ASN A 75 0.58 8.28 11.35
CA ASN A 75 1.56 9.34 11.63
C ASN A 75 1.15 10.27 12.79
N VAL A 76 -0.04 10.10 13.37
CA VAL A 76 -0.56 10.95 14.47
C VAL A 76 -0.46 10.27 15.84
N LEU A 77 -0.19 8.96 15.90
CA LEU A 77 0.09 8.25 17.15
C LEU A 77 1.60 8.18 17.40
N ILE A 78 2.10 9.21 18.09
CA ILE A 78 3.39 9.26 18.79
C ILE A 78 3.22 8.76 20.23
#